data_AF-A0A2S4UJT1-F1
#
_entry.id   AF-A0A2S4UJT1-F1
#
_cell.length_a   1.000
_cell.length_b   1.000
_cell.length_c   1.000
_cell.angle_alpha   90.00
_cell.angle_beta   90.00
_cell.angle_gamma   90.00
#
_symmetry.space_group_name_H-M   'P 1'
#
loop_
_entity.id
_entity.type
_entity.pdbx_description
1 polymer ?
#
loop_
_entity_poly.entity_id
_entity_poly.type
_entity_poly.pdbx_seq_one_letter_code
_entity_poly.pdbx_strand_id
1 'polypeptide(L)'
;MNPSSSTRTPPRTKKKKERIVFFKTPNETSGGCWSDEYTKVFDEDGGFEPMMISILKTEIDKKEIDELAKLLSTQNRQQWDGIVLTSSRSVDSLQLAIDRIAEDGLDWFDQIPFFVVGPATHTSLSNLNKNLTILGQHHSGSGHKLAEYIIQHFTGTTNARATVRLLYLIGSHQDSSLSEKLETHNHHQSDKNQIKFEVVSQKVYSIQPESEPRFFIPSSPPPPPPPSLDDDHRLIIKQEIDREIEELKRVGNQHHHHTRNLSSWIVFFSPNSSRIIIDNINDLLLKSN
;
A
#
# COMPACT_ATOMS: atom_id res chain seq x y z
N MET A 1 55.21 29.25 28.54
CA MET A 1 55.30 28.87 27.12
C MET A 1 54.56 27.55 26.95
N ASN A 2 53.33 27.58 26.45
CA ASN A 2 52.54 26.39 26.14
C ASN A 2 52.62 26.13 24.63
N PRO A 3 52.92 24.91 24.16
CA PRO A 3 52.77 24.57 22.75
C PRO A 3 51.31 24.16 22.50
N SER A 4 50.67 24.84 21.55
CA SER A 4 49.35 24.52 20.99
C SER A 4 49.43 23.26 20.12
N SER A 5 48.81 22.17 20.57
CA SER A 5 48.58 20.97 19.75
C SER A 5 47.33 21.15 18.88
N SER A 6 47.54 21.35 17.58
CA SER A 6 46.52 21.23 16.55
C SER A 6 46.20 19.75 16.33
N THR A 7 45.06 19.28 16.85
CA THR A 7 44.50 17.97 16.52
C THR A 7 43.74 18.06 15.20
N ARG A 8 44.40 17.63 14.12
CA ARG A 8 43.83 17.46 12.80
C ARG A 8 42.98 16.17 12.81
N THR A 9 41.66 16.30 12.89
CA THR A 9 40.72 15.17 12.74
C THR A 9 40.86 14.52 11.36
N PRO A 10 40.93 13.18 11.26
CA PRO A 10 41.03 12.50 9.98
C PRO A 10 39.69 12.56 9.21
N PRO A 11 39.72 12.53 7.87
CA PRO A 11 38.51 12.54 7.06
C PRO A 11 37.73 11.24 7.28
N ARG A 12 36.45 11.39 7.61
CA ARG A 12 35.47 10.31 7.81
C ARG A 12 35.33 9.53 6.49
N THR A 13 35.91 8.33 6.42
CA THR A 13 35.80 7.44 5.27
C THR A 13 34.33 7.06 5.08
N LYS A 14 33.74 7.40 3.92
CA LYS A 14 32.37 6.99 3.58
C LYS A 14 32.35 5.47 3.47
N LYS A 15 31.67 4.78 4.39
CA LYS A 15 31.38 3.35 4.26
C LYS A 15 30.68 3.14 2.91
N LYS A 16 31.10 2.12 2.17
CA LYS A 16 30.47 1.71 0.91
C LYS A 16 29.07 1.17 1.26
N LYS A 17 28.02 1.79 0.74
CA LYS A 17 26.63 1.31 0.87
C LYS A 17 26.42 0.05 0.04
N GLU A 18 25.65 -0.90 0.56
CA GLU A 18 25.15 -2.07 -0.19
C GLU A 18 23.92 -1.68 -1.02
N ARG A 19 23.70 -2.29 -2.19
CA ARG A 19 22.51 -1.99 -3.00
C ARG A 19 21.37 -2.90 -2.61
N ILE A 20 20.17 -2.34 -2.46
CA ILE A 20 18.94 -3.11 -2.27
C ILE A 20 17.91 -2.69 -3.31
N VAL A 21 17.38 -3.66 -4.04
CA VAL A 21 16.45 -3.46 -5.15
C VAL A 21 15.08 -3.99 -4.74
N PHE A 22 14.11 -3.09 -4.66
CA PHE A 22 12.71 -3.39 -4.37
C PHE A 22 11.92 -3.50 -5.68
N PHE A 23 11.41 -4.70 -5.99
CA PHE A 23 10.45 -4.87 -7.09
C PHE A 23 9.05 -4.47 -6.63
N LYS A 24 8.82 -3.16 -6.61
CA LYS A 24 7.62 -2.52 -6.10
C LYS A 24 7.31 -1.27 -6.93
N THR A 25 6.04 -1.10 -7.27
CA THR A 25 5.53 0.16 -7.82
C THR A 25 5.36 1.15 -6.67
N PRO A 26 6.09 2.29 -6.66
CA PRO A 26 5.88 3.32 -5.66
C PRO A 26 4.47 3.91 -5.80
N ASN A 27 3.91 4.39 -4.68
CA ASN A 27 2.69 5.17 -4.74
C ASN A 27 3.04 6.59 -5.22
N GLU A 28 2.73 6.91 -6.48
CA GLU A 28 3.06 8.21 -7.10
C GLU A 28 2.30 9.36 -6.41
N THR A 29 1.06 9.13 -5.97
CA THR A 29 0.20 10.12 -5.31
C THR A 29 0.67 10.52 -3.92
N SER A 30 1.36 9.62 -3.21
CA SER A 30 1.85 9.87 -1.84
C SER A 30 3.28 10.43 -1.78
N GLY A 31 3.89 10.82 -2.91
CA GLY A 31 5.27 11.33 -2.97
C GLY A 31 6.29 10.34 -3.55
N GLY A 32 5.83 9.31 -4.26
CA GLY A 32 6.68 8.38 -5.01
C GLY A 32 7.62 7.57 -4.13
N CYS A 33 8.80 7.21 -4.66
CA CYS A 33 9.76 6.31 -3.98
C CYS A 33 10.29 6.86 -2.65
N TRP A 34 10.29 8.18 -2.43
CA TRP A 34 10.76 8.83 -1.21
C TRP A 34 9.77 8.75 -0.06
N SER A 35 8.49 8.64 -0.39
CA SER A 35 7.42 8.47 0.59
C SER A 35 7.32 7.03 1.10
N ASP A 36 7.97 6.09 0.41
CA ASP A 36 7.88 4.68 0.72
C ASP A 36 8.66 4.32 1.98
N GLU A 37 7.99 3.66 2.92
CA GLU A 37 8.55 3.30 4.22
C GLU A 37 9.78 2.39 4.09
N TYR A 38 9.86 1.50 3.09
CA TYR A 38 11.04 0.68 2.89
C TYR A 38 12.23 1.54 2.45
N THR A 39 12.03 2.46 1.51
CA THR A 39 13.10 3.40 1.11
C THR A 39 13.61 4.21 2.30
N LYS A 40 12.70 4.76 3.11
CA LYS A 40 13.07 5.56 4.29
C LYS A 40 13.88 4.74 5.28
N VAL A 41 13.39 3.57 5.67
CA VAL A 41 14.06 2.70 6.66
C VAL A 41 15.47 2.32 6.21
N PHE A 42 15.62 1.91 4.94
CA PHE A 42 16.92 1.46 4.42
C PHE A 42 17.89 2.60 4.08
N ASP A 43 17.40 3.79 3.71
CA ASP A 43 18.27 4.95 3.52
C ASP A 43 18.73 5.56 4.86
N GLU A 44 17.82 5.64 5.86
CA GLU A 44 18.11 6.14 7.22
C GLU A 44 19.18 5.32 7.94
N ASP A 45 19.20 3.99 7.76
CA ASP A 45 20.23 3.10 8.34
C ASP A 45 21.64 3.41 7.82
N GLY A 46 21.75 4.02 6.63
CA GLY A 46 23.01 4.44 6.03
C GLY A 46 23.90 3.29 5.54
N GLY A 47 23.51 2.03 5.77
CA GLY A 47 24.15 0.82 5.25
C GLY A 47 23.75 0.48 3.81
N PHE A 48 22.59 0.97 3.36
CA PHE A 48 22.00 0.59 2.07
C PHE A 48 21.76 1.79 1.14
N GLU A 49 21.76 1.49 -0.15
CA GLU A 49 21.37 2.34 -1.27
C GLU A 49 20.11 1.71 -1.91
N PRO A 50 18.91 2.14 -1.46
CA PRO A 50 17.66 1.57 -1.96
C PRO A 50 17.35 2.03 -3.38
N MET A 51 16.86 1.11 -4.20
CA MET A 51 16.37 1.33 -5.55
C MET A 51 15.01 0.66 -5.70
N MET A 52 14.05 1.33 -6.33
CA MET A 52 12.77 0.72 -6.68
C MET A 52 12.70 0.46 -8.18
N ILE A 53 12.24 -0.73 -8.53
CA ILE A 53 11.94 -1.10 -9.91
C ILE A 53 10.47 -1.47 -9.99
N SER A 54 9.71 -0.68 -10.73
CA SER A 54 8.31 -0.99 -11.02
C SER A 54 8.22 -1.86 -12.26
N ILE A 55 7.73 -3.08 -12.06
CA ILE A 55 7.45 -4.08 -13.12
C ILE A 55 5.96 -4.33 -13.32
N LEU A 56 5.14 -3.60 -12.56
CA LEU A 56 3.71 -3.59 -12.67
C LEU A 56 3.28 -2.18 -12.99
N LYS A 57 2.33 -2.06 -13.90
CA LYS A 57 1.66 -0.82 -14.23
C LYS A 57 0.23 -0.87 -13.74
N THR A 58 -0.21 0.21 -13.12
CA THR A 58 -1.62 0.39 -12.78
C THR A 58 -2.28 1.10 -13.94
N GLU A 59 -3.32 0.50 -14.50
CA GLU A 59 -4.11 1.11 -15.56
C GLU A 59 -5.51 1.40 -15.05
N ILE A 60 -5.96 2.63 -15.30
CA ILE A 60 -7.27 3.11 -14.91
C ILE A 60 -8.06 3.35 -16.19
N ASP A 61 -9.15 2.60 -16.39
CA ASP A 61 -10.03 2.79 -17.54
C ASP A 61 -10.96 3.97 -17.28
N LYS A 62 -11.04 4.91 -18.23
CA LYS A 62 -11.94 6.05 -18.16
C LYS A 62 -13.40 5.61 -17.93
N LYS A 63 -13.83 4.52 -18.55
CA LYS A 63 -15.18 3.97 -18.43
C LYS A 63 -15.48 3.50 -17.01
N GLU A 64 -14.53 2.84 -16.35
CA GLU A 64 -14.66 2.40 -14.96
C GLU A 64 -14.80 3.59 -14.01
N ILE A 65 -14.06 4.67 -14.27
CA ILE A 65 -14.19 5.92 -13.50
C ILE A 65 -15.53 6.62 -13.76
N ASP A 66 -16.04 6.61 -15.01
CA ASP A 66 -17.37 7.16 -15.31
C ASP A 66 -18.49 6.36 -14.63
N GLU A 67 -18.36 5.03 -14.56
CA GLU A 67 -19.28 4.17 -13.82
C GLU A 67 -19.22 4.42 -12.33
N LEU A 68 -18.00 4.52 -11.76
CA LEU A 68 -17.83 4.87 -10.35
C LEU A 68 -18.43 6.25 -10.03
N ALA A 69 -18.19 7.25 -10.88
CA ALA A 69 -18.74 8.59 -10.68
C ALA A 69 -20.28 8.59 -10.66
N LYS A 70 -20.92 7.77 -11.51
CA LYS A 70 -22.37 7.58 -11.49
C LYS A 70 -22.84 6.93 -10.18
N LEU A 71 -22.15 5.88 -9.72
CA LEU A 71 -22.49 5.19 -8.46
C LEU A 71 -22.36 6.10 -7.22
N LEU A 72 -21.44 7.05 -7.27
CA LEU A 72 -21.18 8.00 -6.17
C LEU A 72 -22.05 9.27 -6.23
N SER A 73 -22.68 9.56 -7.37
CA SER A 73 -23.50 10.77 -7.54
C SER A 73 -24.69 10.81 -6.57
N THR A 74 -25.16 12.02 -6.23
CA THR A 74 -26.25 12.27 -5.26
C THR A 74 -27.54 11.49 -5.52
N GLN A 75 -27.82 11.12 -6.77
CA GLN A 75 -28.97 10.27 -7.12
C GLN A 75 -28.92 8.91 -6.40
N ASN A 76 -27.73 8.45 -6.05
CA ASN A 76 -27.47 7.19 -5.36
C ASN A 76 -27.04 7.37 -3.89
N ARG A 77 -27.17 8.58 -3.31
CA ARG A 77 -26.74 8.89 -1.93
C ARG A 77 -27.26 7.91 -0.89
N GLN A 78 -28.51 7.47 -1.00
CA GLN A 78 -29.14 6.60 -0.01
C GLN A 78 -28.83 5.11 -0.22
N GLN A 79 -28.02 4.79 -1.23
CA GLN A 79 -27.76 3.42 -1.67
C GLN A 79 -26.69 2.71 -0.83
N TRP A 80 -25.77 3.46 -0.24
CA TRP A 80 -24.58 2.91 0.40
C TRP A 80 -24.56 3.23 1.89
N ASP A 81 -24.26 2.22 2.69
CA ASP A 81 -24.06 2.35 4.13
C ASP A 81 -22.56 2.37 4.49
N GLY A 82 -21.68 2.10 3.51
CA GLY A 82 -20.23 2.23 3.65
C GLY A 82 -19.50 1.98 2.32
N ILE A 83 -18.25 2.48 2.23
CA ILE A 83 -17.36 2.25 1.08
C ILE A 83 -16.14 1.45 1.56
N VAL A 84 -15.71 0.47 0.79
CA VAL A 84 -14.58 -0.41 1.12
C VAL A 84 -13.45 -0.20 0.11
N LEU A 85 -12.23 0.04 0.61
CA LEU A 85 -11.01 0.15 -0.20
C LEU A 85 -9.89 -0.69 0.42
N THR A 86 -9.38 -1.68 -0.30
CA THR A 86 -8.31 -2.57 0.20
C THR A 86 -6.95 -2.26 -0.41
N SER A 87 -6.84 -1.19 -1.21
CA SER A 87 -5.66 -0.83 -1.97
C SER A 87 -5.55 0.68 -2.10
N SER A 88 -4.35 1.25 -1.94
CA SER A 88 -4.14 2.69 -2.20
C SER A 88 -4.46 3.08 -3.65
N ARG A 89 -4.35 2.15 -4.60
CA ARG A 89 -4.66 2.40 -6.03
C ARG A 89 -6.16 2.63 -6.27
N SER A 90 -7.03 2.02 -5.46
CA SER A 90 -8.47 2.32 -5.56
C SER A 90 -8.80 3.69 -4.97
N VAL A 91 -7.96 4.24 -4.08
CA VAL A 91 -8.07 5.64 -3.63
C VAL A 91 -7.77 6.60 -4.77
N ASP A 92 -6.72 6.36 -5.57
CA ASP A 92 -6.42 7.19 -6.75
C ASP A 92 -7.60 7.22 -7.73
N SER A 93 -8.20 6.06 -7.94
CA SER A 93 -9.37 5.90 -8.81
C SER A 93 -10.61 6.62 -8.23
N LEU A 94 -10.79 6.57 -6.91
CA LEU A 94 -11.84 7.31 -6.21
C LEU A 94 -11.65 8.82 -6.36
N GLN A 95 -10.44 9.36 -6.21
CA GLN A 95 -10.16 10.78 -6.43
C GLN A 95 -10.51 11.20 -7.87
N LEU A 96 -10.13 10.41 -8.88
CA LEU A 96 -10.48 10.68 -10.27
C LEU A 96 -11.99 10.66 -10.52
N ALA A 97 -12.75 9.83 -9.81
CA ALA A 97 -14.21 9.82 -9.89
C ALA A 97 -14.82 11.02 -9.18
N ILE A 98 -14.30 11.40 -8.01
CA ILE A 98 -14.68 12.61 -7.27
C ILE A 98 -14.52 13.85 -8.16
N ASP A 99 -13.40 13.96 -8.88
CA ASP A 99 -13.12 15.10 -9.76
C ASP A 99 -14.11 15.22 -10.93
N ARG A 100 -14.85 14.15 -11.25
CA ARG A 100 -15.92 14.16 -12.29
C ARG A 100 -17.29 14.52 -11.73
N ILE A 101 -17.45 14.58 -10.41
CA ILE A 101 -18.70 14.91 -9.74
C ILE A 101 -18.62 16.36 -9.30
N ALA A 102 -19.71 17.13 -9.47
CA ALA A 102 -19.79 18.49 -8.93
C ALA A 102 -19.60 18.47 -7.40
N GLU A 103 -19.06 19.53 -6.80
CA GLU A 103 -18.71 19.54 -5.36
C GLU A 103 -19.91 19.18 -4.46
N ASP A 104 -21.10 19.73 -4.74
CA ASP A 104 -22.37 19.47 -4.05
C ASP A 104 -22.86 18.01 -4.21
N GLY A 105 -22.23 17.24 -5.11
CA GLY A 105 -22.56 15.86 -5.40
C GLY A 105 -22.08 14.85 -4.35
N LEU A 106 -21.32 15.29 -3.35
CA LEU A 106 -20.59 14.43 -2.41
C LEU A 106 -20.81 14.76 -0.93
N ASP A 107 -21.80 15.61 -0.61
CA ASP A 107 -22.16 16.05 0.75
C ASP A 107 -22.59 14.92 1.71
N TRP A 108 -22.52 13.66 1.27
CA TRP A 108 -22.89 12.48 2.04
C TRP A 108 -21.71 11.60 2.42
N PHE A 109 -20.52 11.92 1.91
CA PHE A 109 -19.29 11.18 2.23
C PHE A 109 -18.92 11.28 3.71
N ASP A 110 -19.32 12.36 4.37
CA ASP A 110 -19.11 12.56 5.81
C ASP A 110 -20.06 11.74 6.70
N GLN A 111 -21.15 11.21 6.12
CA GLN A 111 -22.18 10.46 6.83
C GLN A 111 -21.97 8.95 6.84
N ILE A 112 -21.05 8.44 6.01
CA ILE A 112 -20.80 7.00 5.92
C ILE A 112 -19.33 6.66 6.22
N PRO A 113 -19.06 5.48 6.80
CA PRO A 113 -17.71 5.00 7.02
C PRO A 113 -17.02 4.53 5.73
N PHE A 114 -15.73 4.82 5.65
CA PHE A 114 -14.79 4.27 4.67
C PHE A 114 -13.93 3.21 5.36
N PHE A 115 -14.11 1.95 4.98
CA PHE A 115 -13.40 0.81 5.53
C PHE A 115 -12.16 0.51 4.70
N VAL A 116 -10.99 0.50 5.34
CA VAL A 116 -9.71 0.30 4.65
C VAL A 116 -8.91 -0.88 5.18
N VAL A 117 -8.01 -1.42 4.35
CA VAL A 117 -6.96 -2.37 4.77
C VAL A 117 -5.62 -1.66 4.81
N GLY A 118 -5.01 -1.69 6.00
CA GLY A 118 -3.64 -1.26 6.26
C GLY A 118 -3.36 0.26 6.21
N PRO A 119 -2.21 0.69 6.73
CA PRO A 119 -1.85 2.11 6.84
C PRO A 119 -1.70 2.82 5.50
N ALA A 120 -1.17 2.16 4.47
CA ALA A 120 -0.92 2.78 3.16
C ALA A 120 -2.22 3.29 2.50
N THR A 121 -3.30 2.50 2.58
CA THR A 121 -4.62 2.87 2.07
C THR A 121 -5.22 3.99 2.90
N HIS A 122 -5.12 3.89 4.24
CA HIS A 122 -5.57 4.94 5.16
C HIS A 122 -4.91 6.30 4.87
N THR A 123 -3.57 6.33 4.77
CA THR A 123 -2.82 7.56 4.48
C THR A 123 -3.22 8.15 3.14
N SER A 124 -3.35 7.31 2.10
CA SER A 124 -3.77 7.79 0.77
C SER A 124 -5.17 8.40 0.82
N LEU A 125 -6.10 7.76 1.55
CA LEU A 125 -7.48 8.24 1.67
C LEU A 125 -7.60 9.49 2.55
N SER A 126 -6.77 9.61 3.58
CA SER A 126 -6.71 10.79 4.46
C SER A 126 -6.20 12.03 3.74
N ASN A 127 -5.43 11.85 2.66
CA ASN A 127 -4.94 12.94 1.83
C ASN A 127 -5.99 13.48 0.85
N LEU A 128 -7.17 12.86 0.75
CA LEU A 128 -8.29 13.44 0.03
C LEU A 128 -8.76 14.69 0.80
N ASN A 129 -9.00 15.80 0.10
CA ASN A 129 -9.51 17.04 0.69
C ASN A 129 -11.01 16.95 1.05
N LYS A 130 -11.39 15.92 1.81
CA LYS A 130 -12.76 15.61 2.24
C LYS A 130 -12.75 15.16 3.70
N ASN A 131 -13.81 15.49 4.44
CA ASN A 131 -13.97 15.03 5.81
C ASN A 131 -14.54 13.59 5.80
N LEU A 132 -13.67 12.59 5.92
CA LEU A 132 -14.04 11.18 5.80
C LEU A 132 -13.89 10.45 7.15
N THR A 133 -14.86 9.62 7.50
CA THR A 133 -14.75 8.69 8.62
C THR A 133 -14.03 7.43 8.15
N ILE A 134 -12.71 7.38 8.31
CA ILE A 134 -11.88 6.24 7.86
C ILE A 134 -11.70 5.25 9.01
N LEU A 135 -12.03 3.97 8.79
CA LEU A 135 -12.03 2.92 9.79
C LEU A 135 -11.28 1.67 9.32
N GLY A 136 -10.87 0.85 10.29
CA GLY A 136 -10.33 -0.49 10.06
C GLY A 136 -8.80 -0.58 10.01
N GLN A 137 -8.08 0.51 9.71
CA GLN A 137 -6.65 0.52 9.36
C GLN A 137 -5.70 -0.23 10.30
N HIS A 138 -5.95 -0.22 11.62
CA HIS A 138 -5.12 -0.93 12.62
C HIS A 138 -5.60 -2.36 12.92
N HIS A 139 -6.83 -2.70 12.52
CA HIS A 139 -7.49 -3.97 12.82
C HIS A 139 -7.59 -4.88 11.59
N SER A 140 -7.38 -4.35 10.39
CA SER A 140 -7.48 -5.04 9.10
C SER A 140 -6.13 -5.16 8.39
N GLY A 141 -5.42 -6.26 8.66
CA GLY A 141 -4.27 -6.69 7.86
C GLY A 141 -4.65 -7.49 6.62
N SER A 142 -5.94 -7.85 6.46
CA SER A 142 -6.47 -8.67 5.38
C SER A 142 -7.95 -8.38 5.15
N GLY A 143 -8.49 -8.80 3.99
CA GLY A 143 -9.92 -8.69 3.69
C GLY A 143 -10.81 -9.42 4.71
N HIS A 144 -10.36 -10.59 5.19
CA HIS A 144 -11.07 -11.36 6.23
C HIS A 144 -11.23 -10.58 7.55
N LYS A 145 -10.14 -10.01 8.07
CA LYS A 145 -10.19 -9.22 9.32
C LYS A 145 -11.02 -7.96 9.15
N LEU A 146 -10.97 -7.34 7.97
CA LEU A 146 -11.81 -6.19 7.67
C LEU A 146 -13.29 -6.56 7.67
N ALA A 147 -13.67 -7.70 7.10
CA ALA A 147 -15.05 -8.18 7.12
C ALA A 147 -15.57 -8.39 8.56
N GLU A 148 -14.76 -8.98 9.44
CA GLU A 148 -15.11 -9.13 10.86
C GLU A 148 -15.32 -7.77 11.55
N TYR A 149 -14.43 -6.82 11.27
CA TYR A 149 -14.54 -5.45 11.79
C TYR A 149 -15.83 -4.76 11.31
N ILE A 150 -16.16 -4.88 10.02
CA ILE A 150 -17.40 -4.34 9.43
C ILE A 150 -18.64 -4.97 10.10
N ILE A 151 -18.64 -6.29 10.27
CA ILE A 151 -19.75 -6.99 10.94
C ILE A 151 -19.94 -6.44 12.36
N GLN A 152 -18.86 -6.32 13.14
CA GLN A 152 -18.92 -5.79 14.50
C GLN A 152 -19.41 -4.34 14.53
N HIS A 153 -18.93 -3.50 13.61
CA HIS A 153 -19.31 -2.10 13.50
C HIS A 153 -20.83 -1.94 13.33
N PHE A 154 -21.42 -2.66 12.36
CA PHE A 154 -22.84 -2.53 12.08
C PHE A 154 -23.73 -3.26 13.09
N THR A 155 -23.29 -4.41 13.64
CA THR A 155 -24.05 -5.12 14.69
C THR A 155 -24.09 -4.37 16.02
N GLY A 156 -23.07 -3.57 16.32
CA GLY A 156 -23.06 -2.69 17.50
C GLY A 156 -23.91 -1.43 17.37
N THR A 157 -24.43 -1.13 16.18
CA THR A 157 -25.14 0.12 15.90
C THR A 157 -26.66 -0.07 16.05
N THR A 158 -27.28 0.61 17.02
CA THR A 158 -28.70 0.44 17.38
C THR A 158 -29.71 0.85 16.30
N ASN A 159 -29.25 1.52 15.24
CA ASN A 159 -30.06 2.00 14.11
C ASN A 159 -29.69 1.33 12.77
N ALA A 160 -28.94 0.23 12.80
CA ALA A 160 -28.55 -0.43 11.55
C ALA A 160 -29.78 -0.93 10.79
N ARG A 161 -29.82 -0.63 9.49
CA ARG A 161 -30.79 -1.23 8.56
C ARG A 161 -30.67 -2.75 8.62
N ALA A 162 -31.77 -3.45 8.34
CA ALA A 162 -31.76 -4.91 8.21
C ALA A 162 -30.81 -5.39 7.09
N THR A 163 -30.44 -4.52 6.15
CA THR A 163 -29.45 -4.80 5.12
C THR A 163 -28.51 -3.60 4.99
N VAL A 164 -27.21 -3.88 5.10
CA VAL A 164 -26.08 -2.96 4.93
C VAL A 164 -25.54 -3.16 3.52
N ARG A 165 -25.51 -2.09 2.73
CA ARG A 165 -25.03 -2.10 1.35
C ARG A 165 -23.64 -1.46 1.29
N LEU A 166 -22.66 -2.21 0.82
CA LEU A 166 -21.26 -1.80 0.76
C LEU A 166 -20.83 -1.66 -0.70
N LEU A 167 -20.24 -0.51 -1.04
CA LEU A 167 -19.57 -0.33 -2.33
C LEU A 167 -18.08 -0.70 -2.17
N TYR A 168 -17.65 -1.79 -2.79
CA TYR A 168 -16.27 -2.28 -2.71
C TYR A 168 -15.48 -1.94 -3.97
N LEU A 169 -14.49 -1.07 -3.83
CA LEU A 169 -13.63 -0.64 -4.93
C LEU A 169 -12.45 -1.60 -5.10
N ILE A 170 -12.46 -2.37 -6.19
CA ILE A 170 -11.52 -3.47 -6.43
C ILE A 170 -10.63 -3.25 -7.66
N GLY A 171 -9.50 -3.93 -7.66
CA GLY A 171 -8.64 -4.06 -8.85
C GLY A 171 -9.00 -5.28 -9.72
N SER A 172 -8.26 -5.48 -10.82
CA SER A 172 -8.38 -6.68 -11.68
C SER A 172 -8.10 -7.99 -10.95
N HIS A 173 -7.33 -7.94 -9.86
CA HIS A 173 -7.11 -9.07 -8.96
C HIS A 173 -7.79 -8.75 -7.63
N GLN A 174 -8.98 -9.30 -7.43
CA GLN A 174 -9.70 -9.18 -6.16
C GLN A 174 -9.22 -10.24 -5.18
N ASP A 175 -9.00 -9.84 -3.93
CA ASP A 175 -9.01 -10.77 -2.80
C ASP A 175 -10.49 -10.97 -2.41
N SER A 176 -11.02 -12.18 -2.67
CA SER A 176 -12.41 -12.55 -2.39
C SER A 176 -12.67 -12.78 -0.90
N SER A 177 -11.64 -12.79 -0.04
CA SER A 177 -11.77 -13.12 1.38
C SER A 177 -12.74 -12.21 2.15
N LEU A 178 -12.87 -10.94 1.73
CA LEU A 178 -13.83 -10.02 2.31
C LEU A 178 -15.28 -10.41 1.95
N SER A 179 -15.56 -10.56 0.65
CA SER A 179 -16.91 -10.88 0.16
C SER A 179 -17.36 -12.25 0.65
N GLU A 180 -16.49 -13.26 0.59
CA GLU A 180 -16.77 -14.62 1.07
C GLU A 180 -17.11 -14.65 2.56
N LYS A 181 -16.40 -13.88 3.39
CA LYS A 181 -16.66 -13.80 4.83
C LYS A 181 -18.00 -13.12 5.13
N LEU A 182 -18.35 -12.06 4.39
CA LEU A 182 -19.65 -11.38 4.53
C LEU A 182 -20.81 -12.27 4.03
N GLU A 183 -20.61 -13.01 2.94
CA GLU A 183 -21.58 -14.00 2.45
C GLU A 183 -21.78 -15.15 3.44
N THR A 184 -20.68 -15.67 4.00
CA THR A 184 -20.70 -16.68 5.07
C THR A 184 -21.52 -16.15 6.26
N HIS A 185 -21.30 -14.91 6.69
CA HIS A 185 -22.10 -14.29 7.74
C HIS A 185 -23.61 -14.27 7.40
N ASN A 186 -23.97 -13.92 6.16
CA ASN A 186 -25.35 -13.92 5.71
C ASN A 186 -26.01 -15.31 5.72
N HIS A 187 -25.25 -16.39 5.51
CA HIS A 187 -25.77 -17.76 5.43
C HIS A 187 -25.83 -18.49 6.77
N HIS A 188 -24.96 -18.15 7.72
CA HIS A 188 -24.79 -18.95 8.95
C HIS A 188 -25.81 -18.69 10.07
N GLN A 189 -26.81 -17.83 9.88
CA GLN A 189 -27.78 -17.51 10.94
C GLN A 189 -29.23 -17.45 10.43
N SER A 190 -30.06 -18.31 11.02
CA SER A 190 -31.49 -18.50 10.69
C SER A 190 -32.42 -17.46 11.32
N ASP A 191 -31.89 -16.44 12.01
CA ASP A 191 -32.69 -15.48 12.77
C ASP A 191 -33.15 -14.28 11.93
N LYS A 192 -34.46 -13.99 12.02
CA LYS A 192 -35.12 -12.91 11.24
C LYS A 192 -34.70 -11.48 11.62
N ASN A 193 -33.90 -11.30 12.68
CA ASN A 193 -33.52 -9.99 13.21
C ASN A 193 -32.06 -9.59 12.95
N GLN A 194 -31.34 -10.32 12.09
CA GLN A 194 -29.93 -10.03 11.83
C GLN A 194 -29.72 -9.13 10.62
N ILE A 195 -28.65 -8.33 10.70
CA ILE A 195 -28.13 -7.50 9.62
C ILE A 195 -27.55 -8.39 8.51
N LYS A 196 -27.99 -8.15 7.27
CA LYS A 196 -27.42 -8.75 6.06
C LYS A 196 -26.47 -7.78 5.38
N PHE A 197 -25.45 -8.30 4.70
CA PHE A 197 -24.51 -7.50 3.93
C PHE A 197 -24.70 -7.73 2.43
N GLU A 198 -24.91 -6.67 1.67
CA GLU A 198 -24.90 -6.68 0.21
C GLU A 198 -23.63 -5.97 -0.26
N VAL A 199 -22.73 -6.70 -0.92
CA VAL A 199 -21.46 -6.14 -1.43
C VAL A 199 -21.58 -5.92 -2.93
N VAL A 200 -21.52 -4.67 -3.36
CA VAL A 200 -21.43 -4.31 -4.77
C VAL A 200 -19.98 -4.00 -5.09
N SER A 201 -19.36 -4.89 -5.88
CA SER A 201 -17.96 -4.72 -6.28
C SER A 201 -17.87 -3.90 -7.57
N GLN A 202 -17.15 -2.78 -7.52
CA GLN A 202 -16.83 -1.95 -8.68
C GLN A 202 -15.34 -2.07 -8.98
N LYS A 203 -15.00 -2.57 -10.17
CA LYS A 203 -13.62 -2.54 -10.65
C LYS A 203 -13.26 -1.11 -11.04
N VAL A 204 -12.12 -0.63 -10.54
CA VAL A 204 -11.68 0.76 -10.71
C VAL A 204 -10.24 0.90 -11.21
N TYR A 205 -9.46 -0.18 -11.16
CA TYR A 205 -8.14 -0.25 -11.78
C TYR A 205 -7.82 -1.68 -12.22
N SER A 206 -6.82 -1.82 -13.08
CA SER A 206 -6.20 -3.08 -13.42
C SER A 206 -4.69 -3.03 -13.23
N ILE A 207 -4.10 -4.19 -12.97
CA ILE A 207 -2.65 -4.34 -12.89
C ILE A 207 -2.20 -5.12 -14.11
N GLN A 208 -1.25 -4.56 -14.86
CA GLN A 208 -0.62 -5.20 -16.00
C GLN A 208 0.88 -5.35 -15.76
N PRO A 209 1.53 -6.40 -16.30
CA PRO A 209 2.97 -6.43 -16.40
C PRO A 209 3.48 -5.21 -17.18
N GLU A 210 4.56 -4.61 -16.71
CA GLU A 210 5.25 -3.53 -17.40
C GLU A 210 6.31 -4.13 -18.33
N SER A 211 6.21 -3.87 -19.63
CA SER A 211 7.18 -4.36 -20.64
C SER A 211 8.53 -3.62 -20.58
N GLU A 212 8.54 -2.44 -19.97
CA GLU A 212 9.72 -1.61 -19.75
C GLU A 212 9.80 -1.18 -18.29
N PRO A 213 10.53 -1.90 -17.43
CA PRO A 213 10.58 -1.57 -16.02
C PRO A 213 11.02 -0.15 -15.75
N ARG A 214 10.27 0.53 -14.88
CA ARG A 214 10.56 1.91 -14.48
C ARG A 214 11.47 1.90 -13.26
N PHE A 215 12.65 2.50 -13.41
CA PHE A 215 13.65 2.60 -12.35
C PHE A 215 13.45 3.91 -11.57
N PHE A 216 13.33 3.78 -10.26
CA PHE A 216 13.24 4.90 -9.34
C PHE A 216 14.50 4.89 -8.47
N ILE A 217 15.42 5.80 -8.81
CA ILE A 217 16.68 5.98 -8.10
C ILE A 217 16.56 7.27 -7.27
N PRO A 218 16.66 7.19 -5.93
CA PRO A 218 16.71 8.36 -5.09
C PRO A 218 18.01 9.14 -5.37
N SER A 219 17.96 10.18 -6.20
CA SER A 219 19.16 10.86 -6.74
C SER A 219 19.43 12.27 -6.18
N SER A 220 18.71 12.72 -5.15
CA SER A 220 18.91 14.03 -4.50
C SER A 220 18.37 14.04 -3.07
N PRO A 221 18.91 14.85 -2.14
CA PRO A 221 18.47 14.82 -0.74
C PRO A 221 16.98 15.18 -0.62
N PRO A 222 16.25 14.51 0.29
CA PRO A 222 14.80 14.66 0.39
C PRO A 222 14.42 16.08 0.88
N PRO A 223 13.24 16.60 0.52
CA PRO A 223 12.65 17.71 1.23
C PRO A 223 12.46 17.32 2.72
N PRO A 224 12.56 18.28 3.66
CA PRO A 224 12.40 17.99 5.07
C PRO A 224 11.04 17.33 5.33
N PRO A 225 11.00 16.26 6.14
CA PRO A 225 9.77 15.52 6.37
C PRO A 225 8.74 16.43 7.07
N PRO A 226 7.45 16.35 6.70
CA PRO A 226 6.40 16.88 7.55
C PRO A 226 6.42 16.12 8.89
N PRO A 227 6.02 16.76 10.00
CA PRO A 227 5.90 16.06 11.26
C PRO A 227 4.78 15.02 11.13
N SER A 228 5.10 13.73 11.07
CA SER A 228 4.12 12.66 11.03
C SER A 228 4.37 11.63 12.13
N LEU A 229 3.24 11.20 12.71
CA LEU A 229 3.04 10.23 13.79
C LEU A 229 3.55 8.80 13.50
N ASP A 230 3.65 8.05 14.61
CA ASP A 230 3.81 6.60 14.84
C ASP A 230 5.18 5.94 14.62
N ASP A 231 6.05 6.15 15.60
CA ASP A 231 7.34 5.45 15.81
C ASP A 231 7.21 3.91 15.92
N ASP A 232 6.06 3.41 16.37
CA ASP A 232 5.82 1.98 16.60
C ASP A 232 5.85 1.16 15.30
N HIS A 233 5.30 1.70 14.22
CA HIS A 233 5.28 1.01 12.93
C HIS A 233 6.67 0.91 12.29
N ARG A 234 7.52 1.94 12.47
CA ARG A 234 8.91 1.92 12.01
C ARG A 234 9.73 0.87 12.73
N LEU A 235 9.50 0.71 14.04
CA LEU A 235 10.21 -0.27 14.86
C LEU A 235 9.89 -1.71 14.43
N ILE A 236 8.63 -2.01 14.13
CA ILE A 236 8.20 -3.35 13.68
C ILE A 236 8.87 -3.72 12.37
N ILE A 237 8.88 -2.82 11.39
CA ILE A 237 9.52 -3.06 10.08
C ILE A 237 11.02 -3.30 10.26
N LYS A 238 11.69 -2.49 11.08
CA LYS A 238 13.12 -2.64 11.35
C LYS A 238 13.46 -3.98 12.01
N GLN A 239 12.70 -4.40 13.01
CA GLN A 239 12.91 -5.67 13.71
C GLN A 239 12.74 -6.89 12.80
N GLU A 240 11.73 -6.87 11.92
CA GLU A 240 11.48 -7.95 10.97
C GLU A 240 12.65 -8.09 9.97
N ILE A 241 13.17 -6.95 9.49
CA ILE A 241 14.31 -6.91 8.57
C ILE A 241 15.59 -7.40 9.26
N ASP A 242 15.90 -6.91 10.47
CA ASP A 242 17.10 -7.29 11.20
C ASP A 242 17.11 -8.81 11.47
N ARG A 243 15.95 -9.39 11.79
CA ARG A 243 15.79 -10.84 11.98
C ARG A 243 16.09 -11.62 10.69
N GLU A 244 15.51 -11.21 9.57
CA GLU A 244 15.69 -11.91 8.29
C GLU A 244 17.14 -11.80 7.78
N ILE A 245 17.80 -10.66 7.98
CA ILE A 245 19.22 -10.46 7.67
C ILE A 245 20.09 -11.38 8.52
N GLU A 246 19.80 -11.54 9.82
CA GLU A 246 20.54 -12.47 10.67
C GLU A 246 20.36 -13.94 10.23
N GLU A 247 19.16 -14.34 9.84
CA GLU A 247 18.90 -15.69 9.34
C GLU A 247 19.66 -15.97 8.02
N LEU A 248 19.64 -15.02 7.08
CA LEU A 248 20.34 -15.17 5.81
C LEU A 248 21.87 -15.19 5.99
N LYS A 249 22.42 -14.44 6.96
CA LYS A 249 23.84 -14.53 7.35
C LYS A 249 24.21 -15.90 7.93
N ARG A 250 23.29 -16.56 8.66
CA ARG A 250 23.51 -17.92 9.19
C ARG A 250 23.52 -18.96 8.07
N VAL A 251 22.64 -18.82 7.07
CA VAL A 251 22.53 -19.74 5.93
C VAL A 251 23.69 -19.56 4.94
N GLY A 252 24.13 -18.32 4.67
CA GLY A 252 25.20 -18.01 3.72
C GLY A 252 26.61 -18.50 4.10
N ASN A 253 26.86 -18.80 5.38
CA ASN A 253 28.17 -19.24 5.87
C ASN A 253 28.54 -20.69 5.51
N GLN A 254 27.65 -21.46 4.89
CA GLN A 254 27.96 -22.86 4.55
C GLN A 254 28.58 -23.04 3.16
N HIS A 255 28.39 -22.12 2.20
CA HIS A 255 28.89 -22.28 0.83
C HIS A 255 29.36 -20.95 0.22
N HIS A 256 30.67 -20.65 0.27
CA HIS A 256 31.52 -20.24 -0.86
C HIS A 256 32.79 -19.48 -0.44
N HIS A 257 33.95 -20.05 -0.78
CA HIS A 257 35.16 -19.31 -1.08
C HIS A 257 35.06 -18.76 -2.52
N HIS A 258 35.49 -17.50 -2.72
CA HIS A 258 35.82 -16.88 -4.02
C HIS A 258 34.66 -16.42 -4.94
N THR A 259 34.00 -15.34 -4.58
CA THR A 259 33.47 -14.35 -5.54
C THR A 259 33.52 -12.95 -4.92
N ARG A 260 33.86 -11.94 -5.73
CA ARG A 260 34.01 -10.54 -5.29
C ARG A 260 32.70 -10.02 -4.69
N ASN A 261 32.79 -9.58 -3.43
CA ASN A 261 31.71 -8.99 -2.62
C ASN A 261 31.05 -7.77 -3.32
N LEU A 262 29.98 -8.05 -4.05
CA LEU A 262 28.89 -7.09 -4.29
C LEU A 262 27.63 -7.75 -3.71
N SER A 263 27.41 -7.54 -2.41
CA SER A 263 26.15 -7.88 -1.75
C SER A 263 25.06 -6.93 -2.28
N SER A 264 24.47 -7.31 -3.41
CA SER A 264 23.27 -6.67 -3.94
C SER A 264 22.07 -7.52 -3.52
N TRP A 265 21.10 -6.88 -2.88
CA TRP A 265 19.89 -7.52 -2.38
C TRP A 265 18.74 -7.27 -3.35
N ILE A 266 17.89 -8.28 -3.54
CA ILE A 266 16.68 -8.19 -4.35
C ILE A 266 15.49 -8.60 -3.48
N VAL A 267 14.45 -7.77 -3.46
CA VAL A 267 13.25 -7.99 -2.64
C VAL A 267 12.01 -8.04 -3.54
N PHE A 268 11.25 -9.12 -3.42
CA PHE A 268 9.97 -9.32 -4.11
C PHE A 268 8.82 -9.19 -3.11
N PHE A 269 7.82 -8.38 -3.46
CA PHE A 269 6.64 -8.14 -2.61
C PHE A 269 5.44 -9.02 -2.96
N SER A 270 5.53 -9.82 -4.02
CA SER A 270 4.52 -10.82 -4.37
C SER A 270 5.08 -11.93 -5.25
N PRO A 271 4.50 -13.15 -5.21
CA PRO A 271 4.85 -14.24 -6.12
C PRO A 271 4.69 -13.87 -7.60
N ASN A 272 3.75 -12.97 -7.92
CA ASN A 272 3.56 -12.49 -9.28
C ASN A 272 4.76 -11.62 -9.73
N SER A 273 5.28 -10.79 -8.83
CA SER A 273 6.45 -9.94 -9.12
C SER A 273 7.69 -10.78 -9.40
N SER A 274 7.91 -11.85 -8.63
CA SER A 274 9.02 -12.76 -8.89
C SER A 274 8.86 -13.51 -10.21
N ARG A 275 7.65 -14.00 -10.52
CA ARG A 275 7.39 -14.68 -11.80
C ARG A 275 7.66 -13.77 -13.00
N ILE A 276 7.12 -12.55 -12.99
CA ILE A 276 7.33 -11.58 -14.08
C ILE A 276 8.81 -11.30 -14.30
N ILE A 277 9.60 -11.12 -13.24
CA ILE A 277 11.04 -10.90 -13.39
C ILE A 277 11.75 -12.13 -13.94
N ILE A 278 11.47 -13.32 -13.41
CA ILE A 278 12.13 -14.55 -13.87
C ILE A 278 11.84 -14.79 -15.36
N ASP A 279 10.59 -14.60 -15.77
CA ASP A 279 10.16 -14.80 -17.16
C ASP A 279 10.81 -13.79 -18.13
N ASN A 280 11.14 -12.59 -17.66
CA ASN A 280 11.67 -11.50 -18.48
C ASN A 280 13.15 -11.18 -18.18
N ILE A 281 13.84 -11.99 -17.38
CA ILE A 281 15.16 -11.61 -16.82
C ILE A 281 16.20 -11.37 -17.92
N ASN A 282 16.14 -12.14 -18.99
CA ASN A 282 17.04 -11.99 -20.13
C ASN A 282 16.85 -10.64 -20.83
N ASP A 283 15.60 -10.21 -21.03
CA ASP A 283 15.29 -8.94 -21.66
C ASP A 283 15.70 -7.75 -20.77
N LEU A 284 15.63 -7.91 -19.45
CA LEU A 284 16.07 -6.89 -18.49
C LEU A 284 17.60 -6.79 -18.37
N LEU A 285 18.30 -7.94 -18.42
CA LEU A 285 19.76 -7.97 -18.43
C LEU A 285 20.34 -7.38 -19.72
N LEU A 286 19.66 -7.57 -20.87
CA LEU A 286 20.07 -6.98 -22.14
C LEU A 286 19.85 -5.46 -22.18
N LYS A 287 18.83 -4.94 -21.50
CA LYS A 287 18.51 -3.50 -21.44
C LYS A 287 19.33 -2.71 -20.39
N SER A 288 20.08 -3.37 -19.51
CA SER A 288 20.85 -2.74 -18.43
C SER A 288 22.36 -2.59 -18.69
N ASN A 289 22.80 -2.92 -19.91
CA ASN A 289 24.14 -2.60 -20.44
C ASN A 289 24.10 -1.32 -21.29
#